data_AF-A0A5M8QZ07-F1
#
_entry.id   AF-A0A5M8QZ07-F1
#
_cell.length_a   1.000
_cell.length_b   1.000
_cell.length_c   1.000
_cell.angle_alpha   90.00
_cell.angle_beta   90.00
_cell.angle_gamma   90.00
#
_symmetry.space_group_name_H-M   'P 1'
#
loop_
_entity.id
_entity.type
_entity.pdbx_description
1 polymer ?
#
loop_
_entity_poly.entity_id
_entity_poly.type
_entity_poly.pdbx_seq_one_letter_code
_entity_poly.pdbx_strand_id
1 'polypeptide(L)'
;GSEIIFGRYFTPSLSEGARQTGLNNGPNGYHNWAGNTPIGLLVDDYEMMDGTPFNWTNPVEKANPYVNRDPRFYATVLYDAAPWKPRNKISGNVDPANQIQTGAYDLLDDKGALINRKGLDTRSSSIEDWNGSRTGYYMRKFIDPNPDLVDNTDRQNIPWPFFRVTEAVFNYVEASIELGEDAEALLWLNRIRFRSGMPALKATGAALREAYRHEKRIEMAYEEQRYHDARRWMIAKETLGRPLTYITVLGKFKPGKSMK
;
A
#
# COMPACT_ATOMS: atom_id res chain seq x y z
N GLY A 1 15.09 -20.57 -0.92
CA GLY A 1 13.94 -21.49 -0.73
C GLY A 1 12.67 -20.79 -1.13
N SER A 2 11.63 -21.51 -1.57
CA SER A 2 10.34 -20.89 -1.89
C SER A 2 9.65 -20.40 -0.60
N GLU A 3 9.14 -19.17 -0.61
CA GLU A 3 8.42 -18.58 0.54
C GLU A 3 6.98 -19.14 0.67
N ILE A 4 6.34 -19.51 -0.43
CA ILE A 4 4.98 -20.06 -0.45
C ILE A 4 5.03 -21.55 -0.07
N ILE A 5 4.30 -21.92 0.99
CA ILE A 5 4.14 -23.32 1.44
C ILE A 5 2.89 -23.92 0.77
N PHE A 6 1.78 -23.19 0.81
CA PHE A 6 0.54 -23.55 0.14
C PHE A 6 -0.02 -22.32 -0.58
N GLY A 7 -0.28 -22.46 -1.87
CA GLY A 7 -0.79 -21.37 -2.68
C GLY A 7 -1.45 -21.85 -3.95
N ARG A 8 -2.25 -20.98 -4.53
CA ARG A 8 -2.88 -21.19 -5.83
C ARG A 8 -2.05 -20.52 -6.91
N TYR A 9 -1.67 -21.28 -7.92
CA TYR A 9 -0.97 -20.78 -9.10
C TYR A 9 -1.95 -20.66 -10.25
N PHE A 10 -1.93 -19.52 -10.93
CA PHE A 10 -2.81 -19.25 -12.06
C PHE A 10 -2.08 -19.55 -13.36
N THR A 11 -2.80 -20.16 -14.31
CA THR A 11 -2.26 -20.54 -15.61
C THR A 11 -3.05 -19.89 -16.74
N PRO A 12 -2.41 -19.62 -17.89
CA PRO A 12 -3.10 -19.11 -19.08
C PRO A 12 -4.25 -20.00 -19.56
N SER A 13 -4.16 -21.31 -19.34
CA SER A 13 -5.14 -22.32 -19.78
C SER A 13 -6.50 -22.23 -19.08
N LEU A 14 -6.61 -21.52 -17.95
CA LEU A 14 -7.87 -21.32 -17.25
C LEU A 14 -8.28 -19.85 -17.27
N SER A 15 -9.52 -19.61 -17.67
CA SER A 15 -10.11 -18.26 -17.64
C SER A 15 -10.62 -17.95 -16.24
N GLU A 16 -9.78 -17.33 -15.42
CA GLU A 16 -10.09 -17.03 -14.03
C GLU A 16 -10.04 -15.52 -13.75
N GLY A 17 -11.08 -14.98 -13.09
CA GLY A 17 -11.17 -13.55 -12.74
C GLY A 17 -10.11 -13.09 -11.74
N ALA A 18 -9.55 -14.00 -10.94
CA ALA A 18 -8.44 -13.71 -10.03
C ALA A 18 -7.15 -13.27 -10.76
N ARG A 19 -7.04 -13.51 -12.07
CA ARG A 19 -5.93 -13.03 -12.91
C ARG A 19 -6.08 -11.55 -13.30
N GLN A 20 -7.17 -10.90 -12.91
CA GLN A 20 -7.46 -9.50 -13.22
C GLN A 20 -7.22 -8.58 -12.00
N THR A 21 -6.33 -8.95 -11.08
CA THR A 21 -6.00 -8.13 -9.89
C THR A 21 -5.61 -6.70 -10.24
N GLY A 22 -4.84 -6.52 -11.32
CA GLY A 22 -4.49 -5.21 -11.89
C GLY A 22 -5.71 -4.38 -12.26
N LEU A 23 -6.58 -4.89 -13.15
CA LEU A 23 -7.86 -4.25 -13.51
C LEU A 23 -8.72 -3.93 -12.28
N ASN A 24 -8.92 -4.92 -11.41
CA ASN A 24 -9.88 -4.81 -10.31
C ASN A 24 -9.45 -3.80 -9.24
N ASN A 25 -8.14 -3.61 -9.02
CA ASN A 25 -7.63 -2.83 -7.88
C ASN A 25 -6.74 -1.65 -8.27
N GLY A 26 -6.27 -1.61 -9.52
CA GLY A 26 -5.36 -0.58 -10.00
C GLY A 26 -6.01 0.79 -10.17
N PRO A 27 -5.21 1.80 -10.55
CA PRO A 27 -5.68 3.18 -10.65
C PRO A 27 -6.52 3.45 -11.89
N ASN A 28 -7.61 4.20 -11.73
CA ASN A 28 -8.56 4.52 -12.80
C ASN A 28 -7.99 5.37 -13.92
N GLY A 29 -6.90 6.12 -13.69
CA GLY A 29 -6.17 6.78 -14.77
C GLY A 29 -5.42 5.79 -15.70
N TYR A 30 -5.55 4.48 -15.46
CA TYR A 30 -5.15 3.39 -16.34
C TYR A 30 -6.36 2.54 -16.79
N HIS A 31 -7.58 3.08 -16.70
CA HIS A 31 -8.86 2.35 -16.93
C HIS A 31 -9.11 1.18 -15.97
N ASN A 32 -8.52 1.20 -14.76
CA ASN A 32 -8.74 0.20 -13.72
C ASN A 32 -9.81 0.66 -12.69
N TRP A 33 -10.21 -0.22 -11.77
CA TRP A 33 -11.48 -0.05 -11.03
C TRP A 33 -11.34 0.34 -9.55
N ALA A 34 -10.12 0.52 -9.03
CA ALA A 34 -9.89 0.95 -7.64
C ALA A 34 -10.65 0.14 -6.57
N GLY A 35 -10.83 -1.17 -6.75
CA GLY A 35 -11.67 -1.99 -5.88
C GLY A 35 -11.22 -1.99 -4.41
N ASN A 36 -9.93 -2.22 -4.16
CA ASN A 36 -9.33 -2.12 -2.85
C ASN A 36 -8.43 -0.88 -2.74
N THR A 37 -8.85 0.10 -1.93
CA THR A 37 -8.08 1.33 -1.68
C THR A 37 -7.56 1.35 -0.24
N PRO A 38 -6.23 1.38 -0.02
CA PRO A 38 -5.65 1.50 1.31
C PRO A 38 -6.24 2.68 2.08
N ILE A 39 -6.57 2.47 3.35
CA ILE A 39 -7.02 3.55 4.24
C ILE A 39 -5.81 4.24 4.87
N GLY A 40 -5.96 5.52 5.22
CA GLY A 40 -4.91 6.31 5.86
C GLY A 40 -4.34 5.65 7.11
N LEU A 41 -5.19 4.99 7.92
CA LEU A 41 -4.74 4.27 9.12
C LEU A 41 -3.75 3.14 8.80
N LEU A 42 -3.91 2.43 7.67
CA LEU A 42 -2.93 1.42 7.26
C LEU A 42 -1.66 2.09 6.74
N VAL A 43 -1.78 3.19 6.01
CA VAL A 43 -0.64 3.96 5.50
C VAL A 43 0.19 4.55 6.64
N ASP A 44 -0.45 5.10 7.66
CA ASP A 44 0.20 5.68 8.83
C ASP A 44 0.89 4.62 9.70
N ASP A 45 0.38 3.38 9.71
CA ASP A 45 0.98 2.28 10.46
C ASP A 45 2.32 1.81 9.88
N TYR A 46 2.69 2.13 8.63
CA TYR A 46 4.06 1.83 8.19
C TYR A 46 5.06 2.72 8.94
N GLU A 47 6.05 2.12 9.58
CA GLU A 47 7.10 2.87 10.28
C GLU A 47 7.95 3.71 9.30
N MET A 48 8.75 4.61 9.85
CA MET A 48 9.89 5.21 9.18
C MET A 48 11.01 4.17 9.05
N MET A 49 11.95 4.37 8.14
CA MET A 49 13.06 3.43 7.86
C MET A 49 13.96 3.18 9.08
N ASP A 50 13.99 4.10 10.03
CA ASP A 50 14.69 3.97 11.32
C ASP A 50 13.87 3.24 12.39
N GLY A 51 12.70 2.70 12.04
CA GLY A 51 11.79 1.97 12.91
C GLY A 51 10.95 2.86 13.83
N THR A 52 11.00 4.18 13.69
CA THR A 52 10.12 5.08 14.45
C THR A 52 8.71 5.13 13.83
N PRO A 53 7.65 5.32 14.64
CA PRO A 53 6.30 5.51 14.09
C PRO A 53 6.21 6.81 13.28
N PHE A 54 5.52 6.76 12.13
CA PHE A 54 5.20 7.96 11.36
C PHE A 54 4.28 8.90 12.16
N ASN A 55 4.49 10.20 12.02
CA ASN A 55 3.85 11.22 12.84
C ASN A 55 3.47 12.48 12.06
N TRP A 56 2.17 12.68 11.84
CA TRP A 56 1.60 13.88 11.21
C TRP A 56 1.88 15.20 11.95
N THR A 57 2.29 15.17 13.22
CA THR A 57 2.67 16.37 13.97
C THR A 57 4.14 16.76 13.75
N ASN A 58 4.98 15.85 13.23
CA ASN A 58 6.33 16.17 12.81
C ASN A 58 6.27 16.95 11.49
N PRO A 59 6.76 18.20 11.43
CA PRO A 59 6.67 19.03 10.23
C PRO A 59 7.44 18.46 9.02
N VAL A 60 8.54 17.74 9.26
CA VAL A 60 9.36 17.14 8.18
C VAL A 60 8.62 15.98 7.54
N GLU A 61 8.07 15.09 8.37
CA GLU A 61 7.28 13.93 7.92
C GLU A 61 5.96 14.36 7.29
N LYS A 62 5.25 15.31 7.89
CA LYS A 62 4.02 15.88 7.30
C LYS A 62 4.26 16.50 5.93
N ALA A 63 5.40 17.17 5.73
CA ALA A 63 5.74 17.76 4.44
C ALA A 63 6.17 16.70 3.40
N ASN A 64 6.63 15.53 3.85
CA ASN A 64 7.15 14.46 3.00
C ASN A 64 6.65 13.08 3.48
N PRO A 65 5.32 12.82 3.47
CA PRO A 65 4.74 11.69 4.17
C PRO A 65 5.12 10.32 3.58
N TYR A 66 5.69 10.31 2.38
CA TYR A 66 6.04 9.10 1.63
C TYR A 66 7.55 8.92 1.48
N VAL A 67 8.36 9.70 2.21
CA VAL A 67 9.83 9.60 2.17
C VAL A 67 10.33 8.80 3.36
N ASN A 68 11.35 7.95 3.15
CA ASN A 68 12.01 7.16 4.18
C ASN A 68 11.05 6.33 5.04
N ARG A 69 10.01 5.76 4.43
CA ARG A 69 9.12 4.78 5.05
C ARG A 69 9.70 3.36 5.01
N ASP A 70 9.14 2.46 5.81
CA ASP A 70 9.36 1.01 5.72
C ASP A 70 9.30 0.55 4.25
N PRO A 71 10.29 -0.20 3.73
CA PRO A 71 10.31 -0.60 2.31
C PRO A 71 9.05 -1.33 1.84
N ARG A 72 8.33 -2.01 2.75
CA ARG A 72 7.07 -2.70 2.47
C ARG A 72 5.93 -1.73 2.14
N PHE A 73 6.00 -0.47 2.58
CA PHE A 73 5.05 0.57 2.18
C PHE A 73 5.05 0.71 0.66
N TYR A 74 6.22 0.90 0.04
CA TYR A 74 6.35 1.08 -1.41
C TYR A 74 6.04 -0.18 -2.22
N ALA A 75 6.13 -1.36 -1.61
CA ALA A 75 5.71 -2.62 -2.22
C ALA A 75 4.20 -2.84 -2.16
N THR A 76 3.52 -2.18 -1.21
CA THR A 76 2.11 -2.47 -0.88
C THR A 76 1.14 -1.40 -1.34
N VAL A 77 1.55 -0.13 -1.31
CA VAL A 77 0.69 1.04 -1.52
C VAL A 77 1.23 1.88 -2.67
N LEU A 78 0.32 2.32 -3.54
CA LEU A 78 0.50 3.42 -4.46
C LEU A 78 -0.10 4.68 -3.86
N TYR A 79 0.62 5.79 -3.98
CA TYR A 79 0.35 7.10 -3.39
C TYR A 79 0.65 8.21 -4.40
N ASP A 80 0.27 9.46 -4.10
CA ASP A 80 0.51 10.58 -5.00
C ASP A 80 1.98 10.74 -5.39
N ALA A 81 2.24 10.96 -6.68
CA ALA A 81 3.56 11.01 -7.29
C ALA A 81 4.38 9.71 -7.27
N ALA A 82 3.82 8.58 -6.79
CA ALA A 82 4.49 7.29 -6.88
C ALA A 82 4.71 6.92 -8.36
N PRO A 83 5.92 6.49 -8.77
CA PRO A 83 6.14 6.00 -10.13
C PRO A 83 5.38 4.69 -10.35
N TRP A 84 4.77 4.57 -11.52
CA TRP A 84 4.05 3.37 -11.93
C TRP A 84 4.31 3.05 -13.41
N LYS A 85 3.47 2.19 -13.98
CA LYS A 85 3.60 1.70 -15.35
C LYS A 85 3.41 2.81 -16.38
N PRO A 86 3.93 2.64 -17.61
CA PRO A 86 3.70 3.60 -18.69
C PRO A 86 2.22 3.77 -19.03
N ARG A 87 1.72 5.01 -19.06
CA ARG A 87 0.33 5.30 -19.45
C ARG A 87 0.10 5.26 -20.95
N ASN A 88 1.14 5.49 -21.76
CA ASN A 88 1.04 5.57 -23.21
C ASN A 88 0.46 4.30 -23.88
N LYS A 89 0.53 3.16 -23.20
CA LYS A 89 -0.03 1.87 -23.67
C LYS A 89 -1.55 1.74 -23.45
N ILE A 90 -2.16 2.60 -22.64
CA ILE A 90 -3.56 2.45 -22.21
C ILE A 90 -4.35 3.76 -22.21
N SER A 91 -3.76 4.86 -21.75
CA SER A 91 -4.43 6.15 -21.59
C SER A 91 -3.74 7.27 -22.39
N GLY A 92 -2.85 6.90 -23.30
CA GLY A 92 -2.06 7.85 -24.11
C GLY A 92 -0.97 8.56 -23.31
N ASN A 93 -0.26 9.49 -23.97
CA ASN A 93 0.84 10.25 -23.36
C ASN A 93 0.34 11.47 -22.57
N VAL A 94 -0.63 11.25 -21.68
CA VAL A 94 -1.28 12.30 -20.86
C VAL A 94 -0.47 12.69 -19.62
N ASP A 95 0.52 11.86 -19.27
CA ASP A 95 1.49 12.09 -18.22
C ASP A 95 2.83 11.43 -18.60
N PRO A 96 3.83 12.20 -19.04
CA PRO A 96 5.14 11.65 -19.41
C PRO A 96 5.94 11.13 -18.21
N ALA A 97 5.60 11.52 -16.98
CA ALA A 97 6.28 11.05 -15.76
C ALA A 97 5.79 9.67 -15.29
N ASN A 98 4.65 9.20 -15.81
CA ASN A 98 4.02 7.92 -15.41
C ASN A 98 3.85 7.79 -13.89
N GLN A 99 3.38 8.86 -13.26
CA GLN A 99 3.20 8.93 -11.82
C GLN A 99 1.73 8.81 -11.45
N ILE A 100 1.46 8.28 -10.27
CA ILE A 100 0.11 8.27 -9.69
C ILE A 100 -0.30 9.70 -9.33
N GLN A 101 -1.52 10.08 -9.68
CA GLN A 101 -2.05 11.43 -9.52
C GLN A 101 -3.40 11.38 -8.80
N THR A 102 -3.35 11.33 -7.48
CA THR A 102 -4.50 11.31 -6.56
C THR A 102 -4.89 12.70 -6.05
N GLY A 103 -4.09 13.72 -6.37
CA GLY A 103 -4.31 15.09 -5.94
C GLY A 103 -5.05 15.99 -6.94
N ALA A 104 -5.06 17.28 -6.61
CA ALA A 104 -5.40 18.34 -7.54
C ALA A 104 -4.30 19.41 -7.52
N TYR A 105 -3.91 19.88 -8.71
CA TYR A 105 -2.71 20.69 -8.90
C TYR A 105 -3.05 22.01 -9.61
N ASP A 106 -2.56 23.10 -9.07
CA ASP A 106 -2.60 24.41 -9.70
C ASP A 106 -1.65 24.40 -10.91
N LEU A 107 -2.20 24.73 -12.08
CA LEU A 107 -1.50 24.92 -13.34
C LEU A 107 -1.98 26.22 -13.99
N LEU A 108 -1.26 26.72 -14.97
CA LEU A 108 -1.76 27.76 -15.87
C LEU A 108 -2.19 27.12 -17.19
N ASP A 109 -3.34 27.51 -17.72
CA ASP A 109 -3.70 27.16 -19.10
C ASP A 109 -2.82 27.91 -20.12
N ASP A 110 -3.02 27.61 -21.41
CA ASP A 110 -2.29 28.25 -22.52
C ASP A 110 -2.45 29.79 -22.54
N LYS A 111 -3.51 30.31 -21.91
CA LYS A 111 -3.82 31.75 -21.81
C LYS A 111 -3.31 32.37 -20.50
N GLY A 112 -2.65 31.59 -19.65
CA GLY A 112 -2.12 32.04 -18.37
C GLY A 112 -3.14 32.10 -17.23
N ALA A 113 -4.35 31.57 -17.41
CA ALA A 113 -5.36 31.51 -16.36
C ALA A 113 -5.07 30.34 -15.41
N LEU A 114 -5.23 30.58 -14.11
CA LEU A 114 -5.08 29.54 -13.08
C LEU A 114 -6.18 28.49 -13.25
N ILE A 115 -5.78 27.24 -13.45
CA ILE A 115 -6.65 26.06 -13.45
C ILE A 115 -6.25 25.13 -12.31
N ASN A 116 -7.24 24.46 -11.73
CA ASN A 116 -7.00 23.40 -10.75
C ASN A 116 -7.19 22.05 -11.45
N ARG A 117 -6.10 21.50 -12.00
CA ARG A 117 -6.11 20.23 -12.73
C ARG A 117 -6.31 19.08 -11.76
N LYS A 118 -7.36 18.30 -11.98
CA LYS A 118 -7.61 17.07 -11.23
C LYS A 118 -6.65 15.99 -11.70
N GLY A 119 -6.08 15.26 -10.75
CA GLY A 119 -5.21 14.13 -11.03
C GLY A 119 -5.95 13.02 -11.78
N LEU A 120 -5.20 12.29 -12.60
CA LEU A 120 -5.73 11.22 -13.45
C LEU A 120 -6.23 10.00 -12.67
N ASP A 121 -5.81 9.83 -11.41
CA ASP A 121 -6.20 8.72 -10.54
C ASP A 121 -7.08 9.22 -9.39
N THR A 122 -8.09 10.02 -9.77
CA THR A 122 -9.09 10.57 -8.85
C THR A 122 -10.50 10.29 -9.35
N ARG A 123 -11.50 10.46 -8.50
CA ARG A 123 -12.93 10.47 -8.88
C ARG A 123 -13.36 11.75 -9.61
N SER A 124 -12.42 12.52 -10.12
CA SER A 124 -12.64 13.68 -10.99
C SER A 124 -11.65 13.66 -12.16
N SER A 125 -11.15 12.48 -12.51
CA SER A 125 -10.22 12.27 -13.61
C SER A 125 -10.88 12.59 -14.94
N SER A 126 -10.08 13.08 -15.88
CA SER A 126 -10.48 13.26 -17.27
C SER A 126 -10.48 11.96 -18.09
N ILE A 127 -9.97 10.86 -17.53
CA ILE A 127 -9.96 9.54 -18.17
C ILE A 127 -11.24 8.78 -17.79
N GLU A 128 -11.44 8.51 -16.50
CA GLU A 128 -12.64 7.87 -15.94
C GLU A 128 -12.86 8.35 -14.50
N ASP A 129 -14.06 8.77 -14.12
CA ASP A 129 -14.33 9.37 -12.80
C ASP A 129 -15.23 8.50 -11.89
N TRP A 130 -15.93 7.52 -12.45
CA TRP A 130 -16.88 6.66 -11.74
C TRP A 130 -16.20 5.66 -10.78
N ASN A 131 -14.92 5.34 -10.99
CA ASN A 131 -14.17 4.25 -10.33
C ASN A 131 -12.83 4.69 -9.71
N GLY A 132 -12.64 5.97 -9.38
CA GLY A 132 -11.43 6.42 -8.68
C GLY A 132 -11.42 6.12 -7.17
N SER A 133 -10.22 6.15 -6.57
CA SER A 133 -10.00 5.94 -5.15
C SER A 133 -10.73 6.97 -4.29
N ARG A 134 -11.24 6.53 -3.14
CA ARG A 134 -11.84 7.41 -2.12
C ARG A 134 -10.87 7.82 -1.02
N THR A 135 -9.69 7.19 -0.97
CA THR A 135 -8.75 7.36 0.15
C THR A 135 -7.50 8.15 -0.23
N GLY A 136 -7.30 8.42 -1.53
CA GLY A 136 -6.05 8.97 -2.07
C GLY A 136 -4.93 7.94 -2.21
N TYR A 137 -5.24 6.65 -2.06
CA TYR A 137 -4.29 5.55 -2.18
C TYR A 137 -4.84 4.42 -3.06
N TYR A 138 -3.94 3.64 -3.66
CA TYR A 138 -4.25 2.42 -4.40
C TYR A 138 -3.45 1.23 -3.88
N MET A 139 -3.99 0.03 -4.04
CA MET A 139 -3.27 -1.21 -3.75
C MET A 139 -2.19 -1.44 -4.82
N ARG A 140 -0.98 -1.82 -4.39
CA ARG A 140 0.13 -2.22 -5.26
C ARG A 140 0.41 -3.72 -5.17
N LYS A 141 0.33 -4.27 -3.96
CA LYS A 141 0.62 -5.67 -3.68
C LYS A 141 -0.27 -6.56 -4.57
N PHE A 142 0.27 -7.68 -5.05
CA PHE A 142 -0.40 -8.59 -5.98
C PHE A 142 -0.74 -8.03 -7.37
N ILE A 143 -0.23 -6.85 -7.74
CA ILE A 143 -0.24 -6.36 -9.11
C ILE A 143 1.18 -6.50 -9.67
N ASP A 144 1.31 -7.20 -10.80
CA ASP A 144 2.60 -7.38 -11.47
C ASP A 144 3.18 -6.01 -11.89
N PRO A 145 4.38 -5.62 -11.43
CA PRO A 145 4.94 -4.31 -11.75
C PRO A 145 5.54 -4.23 -13.17
N ASN A 146 5.51 -5.32 -13.96
CA ASN A 146 6.03 -5.33 -15.33
C ASN A 146 5.39 -4.21 -16.17
N PRO A 147 6.18 -3.25 -16.69
CA PRO A 147 5.69 -2.14 -17.50
C PRO A 147 5.14 -2.56 -18.87
N ASP A 148 5.34 -3.81 -19.26
CA ASP A 148 4.79 -4.39 -20.49
C ASP A 148 3.37 -4.92 -20.35
N LEU A 149 2.89 -5.12 -19.11
CA LEU A 149 1.53 -5.56 -18.85
C LEU A 149 0.58 -4.36 -18.71
N VAL A 150 -0.46 -4.34 -19.54
CA VAL A 150 -1.59 -3.41 -19.47
C VAL A 150 -2.64 -3.98 -18.53
N ASP A 151 -2.69 -3.46 -17.30
CA ASP A 151 -3.53 -4.00 -16.21
C ASP A 151 -5.02 -4.14 -16.57
N ASN A 152 -5.54 -3.25 -17.44
CA ASN A 152 -6.94 -3.25 -17.85
C ASN A 152 -7.32 -4.46 -18.72
N THR A 153 -6.40 -4.96 -19.55
CA THR A 153 -6.66 -6.02 -20.54
C THR A 153 -5.88 -7.30 -20.27
N ASP A 154 -4.67 -7.20 -19.73
CA ASP A 154 -3.77 -8.32 -19.53
C ASP A 154 -4.08 -9.07 -18.23
N ARG A 155 -4.10 -10.40 -18.35
CA ARG A 155 -4.28 -11.30 -17.21
C ARG A 155 -2.93 -11.67 -16.61
N GLN A 156 -2.79 -11.47 -15.31
CA GLN A 156 -1.58 -11.69 -14.55
C GLN A 156 -1.57 -13.07 -13.88
N ASN A 157 -0.40 -13.70 -13.80
CA ASN A 157 -0.23 -15.01 -13.19
C ASN A 157 0.48 -14.89 -11.84
N ILE A 158 -0.08 -14.05 -10.95
CA ILE A 158 0.47 -13.82 -9.61
C ILE A 158 -0.02 -14.94 -8.67
N PRO A 159 0.86 -15.79 -8.12
CA PRO A 159 0.43 -16.82 -7.18
C PRO A 159 -0.27 -16.21 -5.96
N TRP A 160 -1.38 -16.82 -5.54
CA TRP A 160 -2.07 -16.45 -4.31
C TRP A 160 -1.54 -17.29 -3.15
N PRO A 161 -0.84 -16.69 -2.16
CA PRO A 161 -0.38 -17.42 -0.99
C PRO A 161 -1.55 -17.65 -0.02
N PHE A 162 -1.89 -18.92 0.22
CA PHE A 162 -2.79 -19.26 1.34
C PHE A 162 -2.00 -19.41 2.64
N PHE A 163 -0.79 -19.98 2.57
CA PHE A 163 0.16 -20.06 3.68
C PHE A 163 1.59 -19.87 3.15
N ARG A 164 2.35 -19.02 3.84
CA ARG A 164 3.78 -18.79 3.56
C ARG A 164 4.64 -18.94 4.80
N VAL A 165 5.94 -19.14 4.60
CA VAL A 165 6.92 -19.36 5.69
C VAL A 165 6.82 -18.27 6.75
N THR A 166 6.69 -17.01 6.34
CA THR A 166 6.58 -15.87 7.27
C THR A 166 5.37 -15.97 8.19
N GLU A 167 4.23 -16.50 7.72
CA GLU A 167 3.06 -16.72 8.57
C GLU A 167 3.31 -17.81 9.62
N ALA A 168 3.98 -18.91 9.23
CA ALA A 168 4.36 -19.95 10.17
C ALA A 168 5.32 -19.41 11.25
N VAL A 169 6.25 -18.52 10.88
CA VAL A 169 7.13 -17.83 11.84
C VAL A 169 6.32 -16.91 12.76
N PHE A 170 5.33 -16.17 12.24
CA PHE A 170 4.46 -15.36 13.10
C PHE A 170 3.66 -16.21 14.10
N ASN A 171 3.15 -17.37 13.68
CA ASN A 171 2.47 -18.30 14.58
C ASN A 171 3.41 -18.79 15.70
N TYR A 172 4.67 -19.06 15.36
CA TYR A 172 5.70 -19.42 16.34
C TYR A 172 6.01 -18.27 17.31
N VAL A 173 6.23 -17.06 16.79
CA VAL A 173 6.45 -15.85 17.60
C VAL A 173 5.31 -15.64 18.58
N GLU A 174 4.06 -15.75 18.11
CA GLU A 174 2.89 -15.59 18.98
C GLU A 174 2.82 -16.65 20.07
N ALA A 175 3.04 -17.93 19.72
CA ALA A 175 3.05 -19.01 20.70
C ALA A 175 4.12 -18.79 21.78
N SER A 176 5.34 -18.39 21.39
CA SER A 176 6.40 -18.04 22.33
C SER A 176 6.03 -16.85 23.23
N ILE A 177 5.38 -15.81 22.71
CA ILE A 177 4.86 -14.69 23.54
C ILE A 177 3.84 -15.20 24.57
N GLU A 178 2.93 -16.10 24.19
CA GLU A 178 1.93 -16.65 25.12
C GLU A 178 2.53 -17.60 26.16
N LEU A 179 3.67 -18.22 25.87
CA LEU A 179 4.44 -19.05 26.80
C LEU A 179 5.40 -18.26 27.69
N GLY A 180 5.54 -16.94 27.47
CA GLY A 180 6.50 -16.09 28.19
C GLY A 180 7.95 -16.22 27.71
N GLU A 181 8.17 -16.78 26.52
CA GLU A 181 9.47 -16.97 25.88
C GLU A 181 9.89 -15.74 25.06
N ASP A 182 9.88 -14.56 25.69
CA ASP A 182 10.06 -13.26 25.00
C ASP A 182 11.36 -13.16 24.20
N ALA A 183 12.45 -13.76 24.69
CA ALA A 183 13.74 -13.75 23.99
C ALA A 183 13.68 -14.48 22.64
N GLU A 184 12.98 -15.62 22.59
CA GLU A 184 12.80 -16.42 21.39
C GLU A 184 11.84 -15.72 20.41
N ALA A 185 10.71 -15.22 20.93
CA ALA A 185 9.77 -14.42 20.14
C ALA A 185 10.44 -13.20 19.49
N LEU A 186 11.23 -12.44 20.26
CA LEU A 186 11.93 -11.26 19.76
C LEU A 186 12.99 -11.62 18.71
N LEU A 187 13.70 -12.74 18.89
CA LEU A 187 14.67 -13.22 17.91
C LEU A 187 14.02 -13.45 16.54
N TRP A 188 12.90 -14.18 16.50
CA TRP A 188 12.23 -14.50 15.25
C TRP A 188 11.48 -13.32 14.64
N LEU A 189 10.89 -12.46 15.47
CA LEU A 189 10.28 -11.22 15.00
C LEU A 189 11.31 -10.31 14.31
N ASN A 190 12.51 -10.19 14.90
CA ASN A 190 13.60 -9.40 14.30
C ASN A 190 14.13 -10.00 12.99
N ARG A 191 14.11 -11.33 12.81
CA ARG A 191 14.46 -11.96 11.52
C ARG A 191 13.52 -11.52 10.40
N ILE A 192 12.23 -11.35 10.69
CA ILE A 192 11.25 -10.81 9.73
C ILE A 192 11.59 -9.36 9.38
N ARG A 193 11.87 -8.52 10.39
CA ARG A 193 12.22 -7.11 10.19
C ARG A 193 13.50 -6.93 9.39
N PHE A 194 14.53 -7.73 9.64
CA PHE A 194 15.78 -7.66 8.88
C PHE A 194 15.60 -7.99 7.40
N ARG A 195 14.67 -8.89 7.04
CA ARG A 195 14.36 -9.18 5.63
C ARG A 195 13.84 -7.95 4.90
N SER A 196 13.02 -7.11 5.56
CA SER A 196 12.53 -5.85 4.99
C SER A 196 13.48 -4.67 5.18
N GLY A 197 14.68 -4.88 5.75
CA GLY A 197 15.64 -3.82 6.04
C GLY A 197 15.29 -2.96 7.26
N MET A 198 14.28 -3.37 8.05
CA MET A 198 13.84 -2.66 9.25
C MET A 198 14.74 -2.98 10.46
N PRO A 199 14.95 -2.02 11.38
CA PRO A 199 15.82 -2.21 12.52
C PRO A 199 15.22 -3.16 13.56
N ALA A 200 16.10 -3.71 14.41
CA ALA A 200 15.71 -4.61 15.47
C ALA A 200 14.83 -3.93 16.54
N LEU A 201 13.78 -4.61 16.95
CA LEU A 201 13.01 -4.31 18.15
C LEU A 201 13.77 -4.72 19.40
N LYS A 202 13.45 -4.06 20.52
CA LYS A 202 13.95 -4.35 21.88
C LYS A 202 12.81 -4.52 22.89
N ALA A 203 11.59 -4.77 22.41
CA ALA A 203 10.40 -4.83 23.23
C ALA A 203 10.31 -6.15 24.02
N THR A 204 9.66 -6.10 25.19
CA THR A 204 9.38 -7.25 26.05
C THR A 204 7.94 -7.16 26.60
N GLY A 205 7.43 -8.27 27.14
CA GLY A 205 6.11 -8.39 27.75
C GLY A 205 4.99 -7.86 26.86
N ALA A 206 4.13 -7.01 27.43
CA ALA A 206 3.01 -6.41 26.70
C ALA A 206 3.46 -5.60 25.46
N ALA A 207 4.61 -4.94 25.52
CA ALA A 207 5.12 -4.18 24.38
C ALA A 207 5.56 -5.09 23.23
N LEU A 208 6.11 -6.28 23.53
CA LEU A 208 6.46 -7.27 22.51
C LEU A 208 5.22 -7.81 21.80
N ARG A 209 4.14 -8.07 22.55
CA ARG A 209 2.86 -8.49 21.99
C ARG A 209 2.29 -7.47 21.00
N GLU A 210 2.30 -6.18 21.37
CA GLU A 210 1.84 -5.12 20.48
C GLU A 210 2.75 -4.93 19.27
N ALA A 211 4.07 -5.02 19.44
CA ALA A 211 5.02 -4.99 18.34
C ALA A 211 4.82 -6.16 17.36
N TYR A 212 4.56 -7.37 17.86
CA TYR A 212 4.19 -8.53 17.06
C TYR A 212 2.90 -8.29 16.25
N ARG A 213 1.84 -7.80 16.90
CA ARG A 213 0.55 -7.50 16.24
C ARG A 213 0.71 -6.45 15.14
N HIS A 214 1.55 -5.44 15.39
CA HIS A 214 1.88 -4.42 14.41
C HIS A 214 2.68 -5.00 13.24
N GLU A 215 3.75 -5.72 13.50
CA GLU A 215 4.59 -6.33 12.48
C GLU A 215 3.79 -7.29 11.57
N LYS A 216 2.92 -8.11 12.15
CA LYS A 216 2.03 -9.01 11.39
C LYS A 216 1.05 -8.22 10.51
N ARG A 217 0.53 -7.09 10.99
CA ARG A 217 -0.36 -6.22 10.20
C ARG A 217 0.34 -5.66 8.97
N ILE A 218 1.59 -5.22 9.10
CA ILE A 218 2.39 -4.65 8.01
C ILE A 218 2.78 -5.74 7.01
N GLU A 219 3.31 -6.84 7.52
CA GLU A 219 3.85 -7.92 6.69
C GLU A 219 2.75 -8.64 5.89
N MET A 220 1.61 -8.92 6.52
CA MET A 220 0.50 -9.68 5.93
C MET A 220 -0.59 -8.79 5.31
N ALA A 221 -0.30 -7.50 5.05
CA ALA A 221 -1.27 -6.61 4.41
C ALA A 221 -1.77 -7.20 3.08
N TYR A 222 -3.09 -7.18 2.86
CA TYR A 222 -3.80 -7.76 1.71
C TYR A 222 -3.72 -9.29 1.54
N GLU A 223 -3.27 -10.02 2.56
CA GLU A 223 -3.21 -11.51 2.53
C GLU A 223 -4.35 -12.14 3.34
N GLU A 224 -5.52 -11.50 3.39
CA GLU A 224 -6.74 -11.98 4.08
C GLU A 224 -6.62 -12.26 5.59
N GLN A 225 -5.54 -11.87 6.26
CA GLN A 225 -5.33 -12.16 7.69
C GLN A 225 -6.03 -11.19 8.65
N ARG A 226 -6.05 -9.89 8.33
CA ARG A 226 -6.35 -8.82 9.32
C ARG A 226 -7.71 -8.97 10.00
N TYR A 227 -8.72 -9.42 9.26
CA TYR A 227 -10.05 -9.64 9.80
C TYR A 227 -10.06 -10.74 10.88
N HIS A 228 -9.39 -11.86 10.61
CA HIS A 228 -9.31 -13.00 11.52
C HIS A 228 -8.42 -12.68 12.74
N ASP A 229 -7.29 -12.01 12.51
CA ASP A 229 -6.40 -11.54 13.57
C ASP A 229 -7.10 -10.61 14.55
N ALA A 230 -7.82 -9.60 14.07
CA ALA A 230 -8.55 -8.68 14.95
C ALA A 230 -9.62 -9.39 15.79
N ARG A 231 -10.28 -10.42 15.23
CA ARG A 231 -11.30 -11.20 15.93
C ARG A 231 -10.72 -12.11 17.00
N ARG A 232 -9.71 -12.92 16.66
CA ARG A 232 -9.11 -13.87 17.62
C ARG A 232 -8.36 -13.19 18.76
N TRP A 233 -7.84 -11.99 18.52
CA TRP A 233 -7.26 -11.14 19.57
C TRP A 233 -8.29 -10.33 20.35
N MET A 234 -9.57 -10.38 19.97
CA MET A 234 -10.64 -9.60 20.58
C MET A 234 -10.39 -8.08 20.53
N ILE A 235 -9.71 -7.58 19.49
CA ILE A 235 -9.40 -6.15 19.28
C ILE A 235 -10.23 -5.50 18.16
N ALA A 236 -11.33 -6.15 17.75
CA ALA A 236 -12.13 -5.71 16.62
C ALA A 236 -12.77 -4.34 16.85
N LYS A 237 -13.22 -4.05 18.08
CA LYS A 237 -13.85 -2.76 18.43
C LYS A 237 -12.86 -1.61 18.38
N GLU A 238 -11.63 -1.88 18.79
CA GLU A 238 -10.50 -0.95 18.86
C GLU A 238 -9.91 -0.70 17.46
N THR A 239 -10.09 -1.61 16.50
CA THR A 239 -9.38 -1.56 15.22
C THR A 239 -10.28 -1.47 13.98
N LEU A 240 -11.31 -2.31 13.86
CA LEU A 240 -12.18 -2.39 12.66
C LEU A 240 -13.32 -1.37 12.68
N GLY A 241 -13.69 -0.85 13.86
CA GLY A 241 -14.75 0.16 14.02
C GLY A 241 -14.27 1.61 14.02
N ARG A 242 -12.98 1.86 13.72
CA ARG A 242 -12.40 3.21 13.77
C ARG A 242 -12.89 4.06 12.60
N PRO A 243 -13.04 5.38 12.79
CA PRO A 243 -13.25 6.30 11.67
C PRO A 243 -12.16 6.12 10.61
N LEU A 244 -12.58 6.00 9.36
CA LEU A 244 -11.67 5.91 8.23
C LEU A 244 -10.93 7.24 8.07
N THR A 245 -9.61 7.17 7.93
CA THR A 245 -8.78 8.30 7.51
C THR A 245 -8.37 8.14 6.05
N TYR A 246 -8.14 9.27 5.39
CA TYR A 246 -7.72 9.34 3.99
C TYR A 246 -6.82 10.56 3.79
N ILE A 247 -6.14 10.64 2.65
CA ILE A 247 -5.34 11.79 2.27
C ILE A 247 -6.03 12.61 1.18
N THR A 248 -5.87 13.93 1.27
CA THR A 248 -6.20 14.87 0.19
C THR A 248 -4.93 15.61 -0.18
N VAL A 249 -4.51 15.49 -1.44
CA VAL A 249 -3.31 16.15 -1.94
C VAL A 249 -3.68 17.38 -2.76
N LEU A 250 -3.10 18.53 -2.39
CA LEU A 250 -3.29 19.81 -3.07
C LEU A 250 -1.93 20.38 -3.45
N GLY A 251 -1.61 20.34 -4.74
CA GLY A 251 -0.41 20.99 -5.29
C GLY A 251 -0.72 22.44 -5.61
N LYS A 252 -0.35 23.37 -4.73
CA LYS A 252 -0.52 24.81 -4.97
C LYS A 252 0.78 25.46 -5.41
N PHE A 253 0.69 26.52 -6.20
CA PHE A 253 1.86 27.35 -6.46
C PHE A 253 2.39 27.96 -5.16
N LYS A 254 3.71 27.93 -4.99
CA LYS A 254 4.37 28.77 -3.98
C LYS A 254 4.19 30.25 -4.38
N PRO A 255 4.20 31.19 -3.42
CA PRO A 255 4.11 32.61 -3.73
C PRO A 255 5.09 33.03 -4.84
N GLY A 256 4.57 33.67 -5.88
CA GLY A 256 5.35 34.15 -7.03
C GLY A 256 5.86 33.06 -7.99
N LYS A 257 5.38 31.82 -7.88
CA LYS A 257 5.71 30.72 -8.80
C LYS A 257 4.52 30.37 -9.69
N SER A 258 4.81 29.81 -10.86
CA SER A 258 3.81 29.29 -11.80
C SER A 258 4.41 28.16 -12.64
N MET A 259 3.54 27.37 -13.25
CA MET A 259 3.88 26.31 -14.19
C MET A 259 2.79 26.27 -15.26
N LYS A 260 3.21 26.25 -16.53
CA LYS A 260 2.32 26.04 -17.68
C LYS A 260 2.21 24.55 -17.95
#